data_AF-A0A9D1YI85-F1
#
_entry.id   AF-A0A9D1YI85-F1
#
_cell.length_a   1.000
_cell.length_b   1.000
_cell.length_c   1.000
_cell.angle_alpha   90.00
_cell.angle_beta   90.00
_cell.angle_gamma   90.00
#
_symmetry.space_group_name_H-M   'P 1'
#
loop_
_entity.id
_entity.type
_entity.pdbx_description
1 polymer ?
#
loop_
_entity_poly.entity_id
_entity_poly.type
_entity_poly.pdbx_seq_one_letter_code
_entity_poly.pdbx_strand_id
1 'polypeptide(L)'
;MEELKKFPCWYWKQGLHDAKVLAIFEHQLEPDWKSPLPVYNAMEIQLDSSGALYETGITRIRLLNYKWISEPINVVDYPELWWEQDTLSCLPSGKFSLEIVLQAPKKHRVVLQMEFTAAEVEKTV
;
A
#
# COMPACT_ATOMS: atom_id res chain seq x y z
N MET A 1 2.65 -3.85 29.63
CA MET A 1 3.67 -3.11 28.86
C MET A 1 3.28 -3.24 27.41
N GLU A 2 2.67 -2.21 26.83
CA GLU A 2 2.45 -2.17 25.39
C GLU A 2 3.82 -2.12 24.72
N GLU A 3 4.20 -3.18 24.02
CA GLU A 3 5.24 -3.06 23.01
C GLU A 3 4.73 -2.02 22.01
N LEU A 4 5.31 -0.81 22.03
CA LEU A 4 5.19 0.12 20.94
C LEU A 4 5.65 -0.63 19.68
N LYS A 5 4.70 -1.18 18.91
CA LYS A 5 4.96 -1.73 17.59
C LYS A 5 5.70 -0.63 16.82
N LYS A 6 7.01 -0.78 16.69
CA LYS A 6 7.84 0.13 15.90
C LYS A 6 7.50 -0.14 14.44
N PHE A 7 6.45 0.50 13.95
CA PHE A 7 6.20 0.51 12.51
C PHE A 7 7.35 1.23 11.81
N PRO A 8 7.67 0.83 10.58
CA PRO A 8 8.69 1.48 9.78
C PRO A 8 8.38 2.97 9.56
N CYS A 9 9.42 3.78 9.37
CA CYS A 9 9.29 5.24 9.23
C CYS A 9 8.48 5.68 8.02
N TRP A 10 8.36 4.82 7.00
CA TRP A 10 7.56 5.07 5.81
C TRP A 10 6.06 4.79 6.01
N TYR A 11 5.65 4.15 7.11
CA TYR A 11 4.25 3.78 7.30
C TYR A 11 3.39 4.98 7.74
N TRP A 12 2.26 5.19 7.06
CA TRP A 12 1.29 6.26 7.29
C TRP A 12 0.38 5.95 8.49
N LYS A 13 0.96 5.88 9.69
CA LYS A 13 0.29 5.41 10.92
C LYS A 13 -1.07 6.05 11.24
N GLN A 14 -1.26 7.31 10.84
CA GLN A 14 -2.53 8.02 11.12
C GLN A 14 -3.64 7.58 10.17
N GLY A 15 -3.31 6.95 9.04
CA GLY A 15 -4.26 6.41 8.08
C GLY A 15 -4.46 7.30 6.85
N LEU A 16 -4.97 6.67 5.80
CA LEU A 16 -5.31 7.31 4.53
C LEU A 16 -6.82 7.41 4.31
N HIS A 17 -7.64 7.35 5.38
CA HIS A 17 -9.10 7.37 5.28
C HIS A 17 -9.59 8.49 4.35
N ASP A 18 -10.46 8.17 3.39
CA ASP A 18 -10.98 9.02 2.31
C ASP A 18 -9.99 9.38 1.17
N ALA A 19 -8.74 8.91 1.20
CA ALA A 19 -7.84 9.03 0.05
C ALA A 19 -8.41 8.25 -1.15
N LYS A 20 -8.41 8.87 -2.33
CA LYS A 20 -8.89 8.23 -3.55
C LYS A 20 -7.76 7.44 -4.21
N VAL A 21 -8.03 6.17 -4.54
CA VAL A 21 -7.13 5.37 -5.38
C VAL A 21 -7.32 5.78 -6.84
N LEU A 22 -6.24 6.27 -7.45
CA LEU A 22 -6.23 6.72 -8.84
C LEU A 22 -5.85 5.57 -9.79
N ALA A 23 -4.86 4.78 -9.40
CA ALA A 23 -4.38 3.64 -10.18
C ALA A 23 -3.58 2.66 -9.31
N ILE A 24 -3.53 1.41 -9.76
CA ILE A 24 -2.62 0.39 -9.24
C ILE A 24 -1.85 -0.19 -10.43
N PHE A 25 -0.53 -0.21 -10.33
CA PHE A 25 0.37 -0.76 -11.35
C PHE A 25 1.23 -1.87 -10.77
N GLU A 26 1.45 -2.90 -11.58
CA GLU A 26 2.34 -4.01 -11.28
C GLU A 26 3.56 -3.94 -12.21
N HIS A 27 4.75 -3.94 -11.64
CA HIS A 27 6.01 -3.79 -12.37
C HIS A 27 6.89 -5.01 -12.16
N GLN A 28 7.37 -5.60 -13.25
CA GLN A 28 8.53 -6.49 -13.23
C GLN A 28 9.79 -5.63 -13.44
N LEU A 29 10.83 -5.90 -12.66
CA LEU A 29 12.06 -5.12 -12.63
C LEU A 29 13.26 -6.05 -12.88
N GLU A 30 14.31 -5.51 -13.48
CA GLU A 30 15.60 -6.20 -13.53
C GLU A 30 16.33 -5.97 -12.19
N PRO A 31 16.54 -7.01 -11.37
CA PRO A 31 17.13 -6.85 -10.05
C PRO A 31 18.64 -6.56 -10.12
N ASP A 32 19.07 -5.56 -9.37
CA ASP A 32 20.50 -5.41 -9.03
C ASP A 32 20.88 -6.42 -7.94
N TRP A 33 21.49 -7.52 -8.36
CA TRP A 33 21.96 -8.59 -7.46
C TRP A 33 23.11 -8.17 -6.52
N LYS A 34 23.70 -7.00 -6.72
CA LYS A 34 24.73 -6.45 -5.81
C LYS A 34 24.11 -5.66 -4.66
N SER A 35 22.84 -5.26 -4.77
CA SER A 35 22.11 -4.58 -3.70
C SER A 35 21.90 -5.53 -2.51
N PRO A 36 21.98 -5.04 -1.25
CA PRO A 36 21.58 -5.82 -0.08
C PRO A 36 20.08 -6.17 -0.09
N LEU A 37 19.28 -5.46 -0.90
CA LEU A 37 17.87 -5.75 -1.16
C LEU A 37 17.64 -5.75 -2.67
N PRO A 38 17.86 -6.88 -3.37
CA PRO A 38 17.54 -7.00 -4.79
C PRO A 38 16.02 -6.90 -4.97
N VAL A 39 15.57 -5.93 -5.78
CA VAL A 39 14.16 -5.72 -6.10
C VAL A 39 13.87 -6.27 -7.48
N TYR A 40 13.00 -7.27 -7.57
CA TYR A 40 12.64 -7.93 -8.83
C TYR A 40 11.20 -7.63 -9.29
N ASN A 41 10.35 -7.13 -8.39
CA ASN A 41 9.04 -6.60 -8.74
C ASN A 41 8.64 -5.44 -7.80
N ALA A 42 7.64 -4.67 -8.21
CA ALA A 42 7.02 -3.67 -7.36
C ALA A 42 5.54 -3.48 -7.71
N MET A 43 4.73 -3.19 -6.70
CA MET A 43 3.37 -2.67 -6.87
C MET A 43 3.38 -1.19 -6.57
N GLU A 44 2.76 -0.39 -7.41
CA GLU A 44 2.59 1.04 -7.20
C GLU A 44 1.10 1.35 -7.04
N ILE A 45 0.75 2.06 -5.97
CA ILE A 45 -0.59 2.60 -5.74
C ILE A 45 -0.47 4.13 -5.84
N GLN A 46 -1.15 4.71 -6.82
CA GLN A 46 -1.27 6.17 -6.97
C GLN A 46 -2.53 6.66 -6.28
N LEU A 47 -2.39 7.75 -5.54
CA LEU A 47 -3.41 8.28 -4.64
C LEU A 47 -3.62 9.77 -4.87
N ASP A 48 -4.87 10.20 -4.72
CA ASP A 48 -5.20 11.57 -4.34
C ASP A 48 -5.60 11.55 -2.86
N SER A 49 -4.66 11.94 -2.00
CA SER A 49 -4.88 12.04 -0.56
C SER A 49 -5.28 13.44 -0.09
N SER A 50 -5.49 14.39 -0.99
CA SER A 50 -5.81 15.78 -0.59
C SER A 50 -7.07 15.91 0.27
N GLY A 51 -8.02 14.96 0.12
CA GLY A 51 -9.23 14.84 0.93
C GLY A 51 -9.14 13.84 2.09
N ALA A 52 -7.97 13.24 2.34
CA ALA A 52 -7.81 12.25 3.40
C ALA A 52 -7.94 12.88 4.79
N LEU A 53 -8.42 12.10 5.77
CA LEU A 53 -8.67 12.60 7.12
C LEU A 53 -7.38 12.98 7.88
N TYR A 54 -6.27 12.30 7.60
CA TYR A 54 -5.01 12.47 8.34
C TYR A 54 -3.81 12.74 7.42
N GLU A 55 -3.37 11.76 6.64
CA GLU A 55 -2.18 11.89 5.79
C GLU A 55 -2.55 12.42 4.41
N THR A 56 -2.57 13.75 4.25
CA THR A 56 -3.06 14.43 3.04
C THR A 56 -2.01 14.68 1.95
N GLY A 57 -0.76 14.31 2.21
CA GLY A 57 0.36 14.57 1.31
C GLY A 57 0.81 13.36 0.49
N ILE A 58 0.34 12.15 0.78
CA ILE A 58 0.84 10.94 0.12
C ILE A 58 0.23 10.82 -1.28
N THR A 59 1.07 10.81 -2.32
CA THR A 59 0.63 10.70 -3.72
C THR A 59 0.92 9.33 -4.32
N ARG A 60 1.92 8.61 -3.78
CA ARG A 60 2.32 7.30 -4.27
C ARG A 60 2.82 6.41 -3.13
N ILE A 61 2.43 5.14 -3.16
CA ILE A 61 2.96 4.08 -2.33
C ILE A 61 3.51 3.00 -3.25
N ARG A 62 4.78 2.63 -3.07
CA ARG A 62 5.41 1.54 -3.82
C ARG A 62 5.81 0.41 -2.88
N LEU A 63 5.28 -0.79 -3.11
CA LEU A 63 5.58 -1.99 -2.34
C LEU A 63 6.58 -2.85 -3.11
N LEU A 64 7.77 -3.03 -2.56
CA LEU A 64 8.89 -3.72 -3.20
C LEU A 64 8.86 -5.22 -2.90
N ASN A 65 9.14 -6.03 -3.92
CA ASN A 65 9.09 -7.50 -3.84
C ASN A 65 7.73 -7.98 -3.30
N TYR A 66 6.66 -7.37 -3.81
CA TYR A 66 5.30 -7.66 -3.38
C TYR A 66 4.82 -9.02 -3.90
N LYS A 67 3.81 -9.54 -3.21
CA LYS A 67 3.03 -10.72 -3.59
C LYS A 67 1.59 -10.53 -3.14
N TRP A 68 0.66 -10.73 -4.06
CA TRP A 68 -0.77 -10.83 -3.75
C TRP A 68 -1.06 -12.03 -2.83
N ILE A 69 -1.84 -11.78 -1.78
CA ILE A 69 -2.41 -12.81 -0.90
C ILE A 69 -3.91 -12.98 -1.19
N SER A 70 -4.61 -11.87 -1.45
CA SER A 70 -5.95 -11.86 -2.03
C SER A 70 -5.91 -12.07 -3.55
N GLU A 71 -7.08 -12.25 -4.17
CA GLU A 71 -7.19 -12.14 -5.62
C GLU A 71 -6.83 -10.70 -6.06
N PRO A 72 -6.01 -10.53 -7.13
CA PRO A 72 -5.73 -9.22 -7.70
C PRO A 72 -7.02 -8.56 -8.19
N ILE A 73 -7.11 -7.24 -8.06
CA ILE A 73 -8.22 -6.46 -8.60
C ILE A 73 -7.82 -5.80 -9.91
N ASN A 74 -8.80 -5.61 -10.79
CA ASN A 74 -8.66 -4.67 -11.90
C ASN A 74 -9.34 -3.35 -11.51
N VAL A 75 -8.55 -2.31 -11.27
CA VAL A 75 -9.07 -0.98 -10.86
C VAL A 75 -10.06 -0.42 -11.88
N VAL A 76 -9.97 -0.81 -13.16
CA VAL A 76 -10.91 -0.39 -14.21
C VAL A 76 -12.35 -0.84 -13.91
N ASP A 77 -12.53 -1.96 -13.19
CA ASP A 77 -13.85 -2.46 -12.78
C ASP A 77 -14.46 -1.63 -11.63
N TYR A 78 -13.65 -0.75 -11.02
CA TYR A 78 -14.02 0.09 -9.89
C TYR A 78 -13.69 1.57 -10.21
N PRO A 79 -14.59 2.30 -10.89
CA PRO A 79 -14.32 3.66 -11.36
C PRO A 79 -14.01 4.65 -10.22
N GLU A 80 -14.45 4.33 -9.01
CA GLU A 80 -14.11 5.09 -7.81
C GLU A 80 -13.80 4.13 -6.67
N LEU A 81 -12.65 4.34 -6.01
CA LEU A 81 -12.19 3.59 -4.86
C LEU A 81 -11.63 4.57 -3.84
N TRP A 82 -12.12 4.50 -2.60
CA TRP A 82 -11.63 5.29 -1.48
C TRP A 82 -11.04 4.39 -0.42
N TRP A 83 -9.96 4.84 0.20
CA TRP A 83 -9.34 4.13 1.30
C TRP A 83 -10.21 4.23 2.55
N GLU A 84 -10.70 3.11 3.07
CA GLU A 84 -11.49 3.07 4.30
C GLU A 84 -10.58 2.85 5.51
N GLN A 85 -9.71 1.84 5.44
CA GLN A 85 -8.78 1.52 6.51
C GLN A 85 -7.66 0.62 5.97
N ASP A 86 -6.59 0.51 6.74
CA ASP A 86 -5.53 -0.45 6.50
C ASP A 86 -4.96 -1.02 7.78
N THR A 87 -4.28 -2.15 7.67
CA THR A 87 -3.57 -2.77 8.78
C THR A 87 -2.24 -3.32 8.28
N LEU A 88 -1.15 -2.84 8.87
CA LEU A 88 0.20 -3.33 8.63
C LEU A 88 0.64 -4.28 9.75
N SER A 89 1.18 -5.44 9.38
CA SER A 89 1.78 -6.42 10.29
C SER A 89 3.21 -6.76 9.88
N CYS A 90 4.11 -6.85 10.85
CA CYS A 90 5.46 -7.38 10.64
C CYS A 90 5.43 -8.90 10.74
N LEU A 91 5.96 -9.60 9.74
CA LEU A 91 6.02 -11.05 9.71
C LEU A 91 7.33 -11.57 10.34
N PRO A 92 7.37 -12.80 10.89
CA PRO A 92 8.59 -13.39 11.44
C PRO A 92 9.75 -13.50 10.45
N SER A 93 9.45 -13.53 9.14
CA SER A 93 10.42 -13.54 8.05
C SER A 93 11.13 -12.20 7.82
N GLY A 94 10.73 -11.14 8.51
CA GLY A 94 11.20 -9.77 8.28
C GLY A 94 10.46 -9.03 7.16
N LYS A 95 9.49 -9.68 6.50
CA LYS A 95 8.57 -9.04 5.55
C LYS A 95 7.42 -8.33 6.26
N PHE A 96 6.61 -7.62 5.47
CA PHE A 96 5.40 -6.96 5.91
C PHE A 96 4.18 -7.57 5.22
N SER A 97 3.07 -7.65 5.94
CA SER A 97 1.73 -7.93 5.40
C SER A 97 0.88 -6.68 5.55
N LEU A 98 0.26 -6.24 4.46
CA LEU A 98 -0.63 -5.09 4.42
C LEU A 98 -2.00 -5.54 3.91
N GLU A 99 -3.01 -5.30 4.73
CA GLU A 99 -4.40 -5.36 4.33
C GLU A 99 -4.91 -3.93 4.14
N ILE A 100 -5.53 -3.65 3.00
CA ILE A 100 -6.20 -2.38 2.69
C ILE A 100 -7.66 -2.69 2.40
N VAL A 101 -8.56 -2.02 3.11
CA VAL A 101 -9.99 -2.03 2.81
C VAL A 101 -10.31 -0.76 2.04
N LEU A 102 -10.81 -0.95 0.82
CA LEU A 102 -11.30 0.10 -0.05
C LEU A 102 -12.82 0.07 -0.11
N GLN A 103 -13.40 1.26 -0.16
CA GLN A 103 -14.81 1.50 -0.37
C GLN A 103 -15.04 1.86 -1.84
N ALA A 104 -15.97 1.17 -2.50
CA ALA A 104 -16.47 1.52 -3.82
C ALA A 104 -17.92 2.07 -3.72
N PRO A 105 -18.43 2.75 -4.77
CA PRO A 105 -19.82 3.17 -4.82
C PRO A 105 -20.81 2.03 -4.52
N LYS A 106 -21.95 2.37 -3.92
CA LYS A 106 -22.97 1.43 -3.41
C LYS A 106 -22.50 0.55 -2.24
N LYS A 107 -21.48 0.98 -1.51
CA LYS A 107 -20.93 0.31 -0.31
C LYS A 107 -20.37 -1.09 -0.57
N HIS A 108 -19.88 -1.35 -1.79
CA HIS A 108 -19.09 -2.55 -2.01
C HIS A 108 -17.71 -2.34 -1.39
N ARG A 109 -17.29 -3.30 -0.57
CA ARG A 109 -15.95 -3.33 0.00
C ARG A 109 -15.05 -4.18 -0.87
N VAL A 110 -13.87 -3.65 -1.15
CA VAL A 110 -12.80 -4.33 -1.86
C VAL A 110 -11.63 -4.46 -0.89
N VAL A 111 -11.16 -5.68 -0.68
CA VAL A 111 -10.06 -5.96 0.25
C VAL A 111 -8.84 -6.37 -0.54
N LEU A 112 -7.76 -5.61 -0.36
CA LEU A 112 -6.44 -5.90 -0.92
C LEU A 112 -5.56 -6.47 0.18
N GLN A 113 -4.99 -7.65 -0.03
CA GLN A 113 -4.01 -8.22 0.88
C GLN A 113 -2.73 -8.53 0.12
N MET A 114 -1.62 -7.98 0.60
CA MET A 114 -0.29 -8.19 0.00
C MET A 114 0.76 -8.44 1.07
N GLU A 115 1.76 -9.25 0.72
CA GLU A 115 3.04 -9.29 1.41
C GLU A 115 4.10 -8.54 0.60
N PHE A 116 5.07 -7.91 1.26
CA PHE A 116 6.17 -7.18 0.60
C PHE A 116 7.38 -7.06 1.52
N THR A 117 8.53 -6.66 0.98
CA THR A 117 9.78 -6.56 1.76
C THR A 117 10.04 -5.16 2.31
N ALA A 118 9.75 -4.12 1.53
CA ALA A 118 9.89 -2.73 1.94
C ALA A 118 8.93 -1.84 1.13
N ALA A 119 8.67 -0.63 1.62
CA ALA A 119 7.87 0.33 0.87
C ALA A 119 8.57 1.68 0.73
N GLU A 120 8.29 2.35 -0.38
CA GLU A 120 8.67 3.73 -0.66
C GLU A 120 7.39 4.55 -0.73
N VAL A 121 7.37 5.71 -0.08
CA VAL A 121 6.20 6.59 -0.02
C VAL A 121 6.61 7.97 -0.50
N GLU A 122 5.95 8.45 -1.56
CA GLU A 122 6.13 9.79 -2.09
C GLU A 122 5.10 10.73 -1.46
N LYS A 123 5.55 11.92 -1.07
CA LYS A 123 4.69 12.97 -0.52
C LYS A 123 4.85 14.27 -1.32
N THR A 124 3.76 15.02 -1.50
CA THR A 124 3.82 16.42 -1.93
C THR A 124 4.54 17.27 -0.88
N VAL A 125 5.41 18.15 -1.35
CA VAL A 125 6.18 19.12 -0.55
C VAL A 125 5.32 20.31 -0.15
#